data_AF-A0A5C8DQ92-F1
#
_entry.id   AF-A0A5C8DQ92-F1
#
_cell.length_a   1.000
_cell.length_b   1.000
_cell.length_c   1.000
_cell.angle_alpha   90.00
_cell.angle_beta   90.00
_cell.angle_gamma   90.00
#
_symmetry.space_group_name_H-M   'P 1'
#
loop_
_entity.id
_entity.type
_entity.pdbx_description
1 polymer ?
#
loop_
_entity_poly.entity_id
_entity_poly.type
_entity_poly.pdbx_seq_one_letter_code
_entity_poly.pdbx_strand_id
1 'polypeptide(L)' 'MAKTKIPSPKKQARLQVIAQLQTALPGLEETLGKKEFNSRLKKAAKILTEGIKVKSAKKEVKIKQEKAA' A
#
# COMPACT_ATOMS: atom_id res chain seq x y z
N MET A 1 -15.30 18.25 14.00
CA MET A 1 -14.87 16.84 13.91
C MET A 1 -14.09 16.65 12.61
N ALA A 2 -12.81 16.30 12.68
CA ALA A 2 -11.94 16.21 11.51
C ALA A 2 -12.33 14.99 10.65
N LYS A 3 -12.64 15.21 9.37
CA LYS A 3 -12.92 14.14 8.41
C LYS A 3 -11.63 13.36 8.17
N THR A 4 -11.52 12.16 8.73
CA THR A 4 -10.42 11.22 8.48
C THR A 4 -10.48 10.80 7.01
N LYS A 5 -9.67 11.45 6.16
CA LYS A 5 -9.58 11.11 4.73
C LYS A 5 -8.92 9.73 4.62
N ILE A 6 -9.73 8.71 4.33
CA ILE A 6 -9.22 7.35 4.08
C ILE A 6 -8.25 7.45 2.89
N PRO A 7 -6.97 7.09 3.08
CA PRO A 7 -5.98 7.17 2.01
C PRO A 7 -6.38 6.25 0.86
N SER A 8 -6.13 6.67 -0.38
CA SER A 8 -6.44 5.86 -1.57
C SER A 8 -5.74 4.49 -1.50
N PRO A 9 -6.30 3.43 -2.14
CA PRO A 9 -5.69 2.09 -2.12
C PRO A 9 -4.22 2.09 -2.56
N LYS A 10 -3.89 2.89 -3.59
CA LYS A 10 -2.50 3.10 -4.04
C LYS A 10 -1.62 3.69 -2.94
N LYS A 11 -2.13 4.66 -2.18
CA LYS A 11 -1.40 5.29 -1.07
C LYS A 11 -1.21 4.31 0.09
N GLN A 12 -2.21 3.50 0.41
CA GLN A 12 -2.10 2.44 1.42
C GLN A 12 -1.04 1.40 1.02
N ALA A 13 -1.11 0.86 -0.20
CA ALA A 13 -0.13 -0.09 -0.71
C ALA A 13 1.29 0.48 -0.66
N ARG A 14 1.47 1.75 -1.04
CA ARG A 14 2.79 2.41 -0.99
C ARG A 14 3.35 2.50 0.43
N LEU A 15 2.51 2.82 1.42
CA LEU A 15 2.93 2.86 2.83
C LEU A 15 3.30 1.47 3.36
N GLN A 16 2.53 0.45 2.98
CA GLN A 16 2.82 -0.93 3.36
C GLN A 16 4.16 -1.41 2.80
N VAL A 17 4.44 -1.12 1.52
CA VAL A 17 5.72 -1.45 0.89
C VAL A 17 6.89 -0.73 1.58
N ILE A 18 6.72 0.55 1.94
CA ILE A 18 7.77 1.29 2.69
C ILE A 18 8.05 0.60 4.02
N ALA A 19 7.02 0.26 4.80
CA ALA A 19 7.18 -0.38 6.10
C ALA A 19 7.90 -1.74 5.98
N GLN A 20 7.51 -2.56 5.00
CA GLN A 20 8.15 -3.86 4.75
C GLN A 20 9.63 -3.71 4.37
N LEU A 21 9.94 -2.80 3.46
CA LEU A 21 11.33 -2.57 3.04
C LEU A 21 12.19 -1.99 4.16
N GLN A 22 11.62 -1.13 5.01
CA GLN A 22 12.32 -0.59 6.17
C GLN A 22 12.68 -1.68 7.17
N THR A 23 11.77 -2.63 7.43
CA THR A 23 12.03 -3.76 8.33
C THR A 23 13.00 -4.78 7.73
N ALA A 24 12.92 -5.04 6.43
CA ALA A 24 13.70 -6.09 5.78
C ALA A 24 15.17 -5.70 5.50
N LEU A 25 15.50 -4.40 5.48
CA LEU A 25 16.79 -3.91 4.98
C LEU A 25 17.56 -3.03 5.99
N PRO A 26 17.75 -3.45 7.25
CA PRO A 26 18.42 -2.63 8.27
C PRO A 26 19.88 -2.28 7.90
N GLY A 27 20.64 -3.21 7.32
CA GLY A 27 22.03 -2.96 6.91
C GLY A 27 22.18 -1.89 5.81
N LEU A 28 21.14 -1.71 4.98
CA LEU A 28 21.11 -0.62 4.00
C LEU A 28 20.89 0.74 4.65
N GLU A 29 20.15 0.81 5.77
CA GLU A 29 20.01 2.04 6.55
C GLU A 29 21.35 2.45 7.17
N GLU A 30 22.08 1.49 7.74
CA GLU A 30 23.41 1.72 8.32
C GLU A 30 24.42 2.19 7.27
N THR A 31 24.41 1.58 6.08
CA THR A 31 25.38 1.88 5.02
C THR A 31 25.12 3.24 4.36
N LEU A 32 23.84 3.59 4.13
CA LEU A 32 23.48 4.80 3.38
C LEU A 32 23.17 6.00 4.30
N GLY A 33 22.85 5.74 5.56
CA GLY A 33 22.30 6.72 6.47
C GLY A 33 20.79 6.95 6.28
N LYS A 34 20.15 7.34 7.37
CA LYS A 34 18.68 7.47 7.49
C LYS A 34 18.03 8.33 6.41
N LYS A 35 18.64 9.46 6.02
CA LYS A 35 18.06 10.39 5.05
C LYS A 35 18.03 9.79 3.64
N GLU A 36 19.15 9.22 3.20
CA GLU A 36 19.30 8.65 1.86
C GLU A 36 18.52 7.33 1.74
N PHE A 37 18.56 6.50 2.78
CA PHE A 37 17.75 5.29 2.87
C PHE A 37 16.25 5.59 2.72
N ASN A 38 15.72 6.56 3.47
CA ASN A 38 14.31 6.97 3.36
C ASN A 38 13.94 7.52 1.97
N SER A 39 14.86 8.25 1.32
CA SER A 39 14.67 8.72 -0.05
C SER A 39 14.52 7.55 -1.03
N ARG A 40 15.38 6.53 -0.89
CA ARG A 40 15.36 5.34 -1.73
C ARG A 40 14.15 4.45 -1.47
N LEU A 41 13.74 4.27 -0.21
CA LEU A 41 12.50 3.57 0.14
C LEU A 41 11.29 4.18 -0.57
N LYS A 42 11.17 5.51 -0.56
CA LYS A 42 10.06 6.20 -1.22
C LYS A 42 10.07 6.02 -2.75
N LYS A 43 11.25 5.93 -3.37
CA LYS A 43 11.41 5.65 -4.81
C LYS A 43 11.08 4.20 -5.13
N ALA A 44 11.64 3.25 -4.39
CA ALA A 44 11.35 1.82 -4.56
C ALA A 44 9.85 1.54 -4.39
N ALA A 45 9.24 2.05 -3.32
CA ALA A 45 7.80 1.90 -3.11
C ALA A 45 6.97 2.58 -4.21
N LYS A 46 7.46 3.64 -4.85
CA LYS A 46 6.79 4.24 -6.01
C LYS A 46 6.76 3.24 -7.16
N ILE A 47 7.92 2.72 -7.54
CA ILE A 47 8.11 1.80 -8.67
C ILE A 47 7.30 0.53 -8.45
N LEU A 48 7.36 -0.06 -7.24
CA LEU A 48 6.65 -1.28 -6.90
C LEU A 48 5.12 -1.11 -6.88
N THR A 49 4.63 0.12 -6.69
CA THR A 49 3.18 0.43 -6.69
C THR A 49 2.72 1.16 -7.95
N GLU A 50 3.59 1.31 -8.94
CA GLU A 50 3.20 1.76 -10.27
C GLU A 50 2.31 0.69 -10.93
N GLY A 51 1.40 1.14 -11.80
CA GLY A 51 0.44 0.22 -12.42
C GLY A 51 -0.71 -0.27 -11.53
N ILE A 52 -0.73 0.02 -10.21
CA ILE A 52 -1.93 -0.17 -9.37
C ILE A 52 -3.02 0.79 -9.86
N LYS A 53 -3.74 0.37 -10.90
CA LYS A 53 -5.05 0.90 -11.27
C LYS A 53 -6.01 0.33 -10.25
N VAL A 54 -6.75 1.20 -9.58
CA VAL A 54 -7.86 0.79 -8.72
C VAL A 54 -8.88 0.13 -9.64
N LYS A 55 -8.74 -1.18 -9.88
CA LYS A 55 -9.87 -1.99 -10.30
C LYS A 55 -10.81 -1.88 -9.12
N SER A 56 -11.83 -1.05 -9.27
CA SER A 56 -12.96 -0.98 -8.36
C SER A 56 -13.25 -2.41 -7.93
N ALA A 57 -13.10 -2.67 -6.62
CA ALA A 57 -13.32 -3.99 -6.06
C ALA A 57 -14.58 -4.55 -6.70
N LYS A 58 -14.45 -5.71 -7.36
CA LYS A 58 -15.58 -6.40 -7.98
C LYS A 58 -16.71 -6.36 -6.97
N LYS A 59 -17.82 -5.69 -7.31
CA LYS A 59 -19.06 -5.69 -6.54
C LYS A 59 -19.27 -7.13 -6.10
N GLU A 60 -19.23 -7.37 -4.79
CA GLU A 60 -19.71 -8.62 -4.24
C GLU A 60 -21.15 -8.75 -4.70
N VAL A 61 -21.38 -9.64 -5.66
CA VAL A 61 -22.71 -10.00 -6.11
C VAL A 61 -23.36 -10.61 -4.89
N LYS A 62 -24.23 -9.84 -4.22
CA LYS A 62 -25.16 -10.38 -3.22
C LYS A 62 -25.97 -11.45 -3.94
N ILE A 63 -25.56 -12.71 -3.76
CA ILE A 63 -26.34 -13.86 -4.19
C ILE A 63 -27.66 -13.74 -3.46
N LYS A 64 -28.73 -13.50 -4.21
CA LYS A 64 -30.10 -13.47 -3.72
C LYS A 64 -30.38 -14.91 -3.25
N GLN A 65 -30.47 -15.12 -1.93
CA GLN A 65 -30.96 -16.38 -1.39
C GLN A 65 -32.43 -16.48 -1.76
N GLU A 66 -32.73 -17.22 -2.82
CA GLU A 66 -34.06 -17.74 -3.07
C GLU A 66 -34.21 -18.99 -2.20
N LYS A 67 -34.86 -18.84 -1.05
CA LYS A 67 -35.30 -19.97 -0.23
C LYS A 67 -36.49 -20.60 -0.96
N ALA A 68 -36.27 -21.75 -1.57
CA ALA A 68 -37.30 -22.71 -1.93
C ALA A 68 -37.24 -23.87 -0.92
N ALA A 69 -38.29 -23.99 -0.10
CA ALA A 69 -38.85 -25.21 0.50
C ALA A 69 -39.93 -24.78 1.50
#